data_AF-A0A671SQS0-F1
#
_entry.id   AF-A0A671SQS0-F1
#
_cell.length_a   1.000
_cell.length_b   1.000
_cell.length_c   1.000
_cell.angle_alpha   90.00
_cell.angle_beta   90.00
_cell.angle_gamma   90.00
#
_symmetry.space_group_name_H-M   'P 1'
#
loop_
_entity.id
_entity.type
_entity.pdbx_description
1 polymer ?
#
loop_
_entity_poly.entity_id
_entity_poly.type
_entity_poly.pdbx_seq_one_letter_code
_entity_poly.pdbx_strand_id
1 'polypeptide(L)'
;MVRALTVPALGLLALLCLFSSEPVQAGKVLVMPVDGSHWLSMKILVEELSQRGHEMVVLVPETSILIGKSGNYTTKSFHVPYTLAELNAILDHIRKNALEKPPQLTDIIVNLGTLMRFTDMQVKACEALLYDKSLMKSLRETGFDVLLTDPFLPCGTIIADSFSLPAVYFLHGLPCRLDEAAAQCPSPPSFVPRFFTGFSDKMTFPQRVRNTLMTVFEKYLCHKLFASFGELASRYLQKDTTYKELLSHGAVWLLRYDFTLEYPKPQMPNMVQIGGINCAKKGPLTKELEEFVNGSGEHGFVVFTLGSMVSQLPEAKARELFEAFRQIPQRVLWRHTGPVPENAPKNVKLMKWLPQNDLLGHPKAKAFITHGGSHGIYEGICNGVPMVMLPLFGDQGDNVQRLVSRGVAESLSIYDLTAEKLLVALRKVINDKSYKEKITELSALHRDRPIEPLDLAVFWTEFVMRHKGAAHLRPAAHELNWIQYHSLDVIGFLLLILVTVIFVTVKSCMFCFRKCFKKTQKKKKE
;
A
#
# COMPACT_ATOMS: atom_id res chain seq x y z
N MET A 1 -13.58 -0.17 68.16
CA MET A 1 -13.43 0.99 67.26
C MET A 1 -12.81 0.53 65.94
N VAL A 2 -13.57 -0.06 65.02
CA VAL A 2 -13.12 -0.29 63.62
C VAL A 2 -14.37 -0.31 62.74
N ARG A 3 -14.90 0.86 62.36
CA ARG A 3 -15.94 1.02 61.32
C ARG A 3 -16.17 2.52 61.10
N ALA A 4 -15.27 3.16 60.37
CA ALA A 4 -15.48 4.53 59.86
C ALA A 4 -14.56 4.93 58.69
N LEU A 5 -13.52 4.15 58.35
CA LEU A 5 -12.46 4.59 57.43
C LEU A 5 -12.57 4.06 55.98
N THR A 6 -13.58 3.25 55.63
CA THR A 6 -13.65 2.62 54.29
C THR A 6 -14.31 3.48 53.21
N VAL A 7 -15.28 4.33 53.58
CA VAL A 7 -16.01 5.19 52.63
C VAL A 7 -15.15 6.33 52.03
N PRO A 8 -14.29 7.04 52.80
CA PRO A 8 -13.50 8.13 52.23
C PRO A 8 -12.39 7.62 51.30
N ALA A 9 -11.84 6.42 51.55
CA ALA A 9 -10.81 5.82 50.69
C ALA A 9 -11.35 5.42 49.30
N LEU A 10 -12.57 4.86 49.25
CA LEU A 10 -13.27 4.55 47.99
C LEU A 10 -13.65 5.82 47.21
N GLY A 11 -14.09 6.86 47.91
CA GLY A 11 -14.38 8.16 47.31
C GLY A 11 -13.14 8.83 46.74
N LEU A 12 -12.00 8.75 47.45
CA LEU A 12 -10.71 9.29 46.99
C LEU A 12 -10.16 8.50 45.80
N LEU A 13 -10.32 7.16 45.76
CA LEU A 13 -9.93 6.34 44.62
C LEU A 13 -10.76 6.67 43.38
N ALA A 14 -12.08 6.84 43.53
CA ALA A 14 -12.95 7.25 42.43
C ALA A 14 -12.61 8.66 41.92
N LEU A 15 -12.30 9.60 42.83
CA LEU A 15 -11.84 10.95 42.46
C LEU A 15 -10.50 10.90 41.73
N LEU A 16 -9.55 10.11 42.21
CA LEU A 16 -8.24 9.93 41.57
C LEU A 16 -8.39 9.28 40.19
N CYS A 17 -9.29 8.30 40.02
CA CYS A 17 -9.63 7.72 38.72
C CYS A 17 -10.23 8.75 37.74
N LEU A 18 -11.04 9.69 38.24
CA LEU A 18 -11.62 10.79 37.45
C LEU A 18 -10.57 11.85 37.04
N PHE A 19 -9.51 12.02 37.82
CA PHE A 19 -8.40 12.94 37.50
C PHE A 19 -7.23 12.26 36.77
N SER A 20 -7.15 10.94 36.76
CA SER A 20 -6.13 10.16 36.03
C SER A 20 -6.58 9.68 34.65
N SER A 21 -7.87 9.79 34.32
CA SER A 21 -8.31 9.64 32.94
C SER A 21 -7.94 10.91 32.18
N GLU A 22 -6.91 10.85 31.33
CA GLU A 22 -6.79 11.82 30.25
C GLU A 22 -8.17 11.90 29.55
N PRO A 23 -8.68 13.10 29.23
CA PRO A 23 -9.94 13.20 28.49
C PRO A 23 -9.78 12.41 27.20
N VAL A 24 -10.45 11.26 27.10
CA VAL A 24 -10.60 10.55 25.84
C VAL A 24 -11.40 11.50 24.96
N GLN A 25 -10.68 12.25 24.13
CA GLN A 25 -11.28 13.22 23.24
C GLN A 25 -11.96 12.42 22.13
N ALA A 26 -13.21 12.04 22.37
CA ALA A 26 -14.08 11.40 21.41
C ALA A 26 -14.32 12.35 20.23
N GLY A 27 -13.46 12.28 19.22
CA GLY A 27 -13.63 13.02 17.97
C GLY A 27 -14.47 12.29 16.95
N LYS A 28 -14.92 13.03 15.94
CA LYS A 28 -15.72 12.52 14.83
C LYS A 28 -14.86 12.30 13.60
N VAL A 29 -14.87 11.08 13.07
CA VAL A 29 -14.06 10.70 11.90
C VAL A 29 -14.97 10.40 10.73
N LEU A 30 -14.80 11.17 9.65
CA LEU A 30 -15.39 10.82 8.36
C LEU A 30 -14.46 9.83 7.66
N VAL A 31 -15.00 8.71 7.20
CA VAL A 31 -14.24 7.65 6.53
C VAL A 31 -14.71 7.54 5.09
N MET A 32 -13.78 7.75 4.15
CA MET A 32 -14.00 7.49 2.72
C MET A 32 -13.12 6.32 2.27
N PRO A 33 -13.62 5.09 2.32
CA PRO A 33 -12.84 3.91 1.97
C PRO A 33 -12.78 3.66 0.46
N VAL A 34 -11.87 2.77 0.07
CA VAL A 34 -11.92 2.06 -1.21
C VAL A 34 -12.38 0.63 -0.93
N ASP A 35 -13.33 0.14 -1.73
CA ASP A 35 -13.89 -1.20 -1.57
C ASP A 35 -12.87 -2.32 -1.91
N GLY A 36 -13.28 -3.58 -1.74
CA GLY A 36 -12.43 -4.72 -1.99
C GLY A 36 -11.41 -4.92 -0.88
N SER A 37 -10.20 -5.37 -1.23
CA SER A 37 -9.16 -5.69 -0.25
C SER A 37 -8.70 -4.46 0.55
N HIS A 38 -8.84 -3.24 0.02
CA HIS A 38 -8.46 -1.99 0.69
C HIS A 38 -9.28 -1.78 1.96
N TRP A 39 -10.60 -2.00 1.87
CA TRP A 39 -11.51 -1.90 3.00
C TRP A 39 -11.17 -2.89 4.12
N LEU A 40 -10.75 -4.12 3.81
CA LEU A 40 -10.53 -5.16 4.83
C LEU A 40 -9.52 -4.73 5.91
N SER A 41 -8.50 -3.94 5.57
CA SER A 41 -7.53 -3.45 6.56
C SER A 41 -7.88 -2.09 7.13
N MET A 42 -8.50 -1.21 6.35
CA MET A 42 -9.01 0.05 6.90
C MET A 42 -10.07 -0.23 7.96
N LYS A 43 -10.92 -1.23 7.76
CA LYS A 43 -11.93 -1.68 8.71
C LYS A 43 -11.34 -1.98 10.09
N ILE A 44 -10.14 -2.56 10.17
CA ILE A 44 -9.47 -2.85 11.45
C ILE A 44 -9.22 -1.55 12.23
N LEU A 45 -8.68 -0.54 11.55
CA LEU A 45 -8.46 0.78 12.15
C LEU A 45 -9.79 1.48 12.52
N VAL A 46 -10.80 1.38 11.67
CA VAL A 46 -12.13 1.97 11.92
C VAL A 46 -12.80 1.32 13.14
N GLU A 47 -12.72 -0.01 13.26
CA GLU A 47 -13.26 -0.73 14.41
C GLU A 47 -12.52 -0.39 15.70
N GLU A 48 -11.19 -0.28 15.67
CA GLU A 48 -10.38 0.09 16.83
C GLU A 48 -10.65 1.53 17.29
N LEU A 49 -10.69 2.50 16.36
CA LEU A 49 -11.01 3.90 16.69
C LEU A 49 -12.42 4.02 17.29
N SER A 50 -13.39 3.27 16.75
CA SER A 50 -14.73 3.19 17.32
C SER A 50 -14.73 2.63 18.74
N GLN A 51 -13.99 1.53 18.99
CA GLN A 51 -13.87 0.93 20.33
C GLN A 51 -13.24 1.89 21.35
N ARG A 52 -12.40 2.82 20.89
CA ARG A 52 -11.82 3.91 21.68
C ARG A 52 -12.75 5.11 21.88
N GLY A 53 -13.98 5.04 21.39
CA GLY A 53 -15.03 6.03 21.63
C GLY A 53 -15.17 7.08 20.53
N HIS A 54 -14.46 6.98 19.41
CA HIS A 54 -14.62 7.90 18.29
C HIS A 54 -15.92 7.64 17.51
N GLU A 55 -16.58 8.70 17.09
CA GLU A 55 -17.76 8.59 16.22
C GLU A 55 -17.29 8.38 14.77
N MET A 56 -17.45 7.15 14.29
CA MET A 56 -17.01 6.76 12.94
C MET A 56 -18.20 6.79 11.97
N VAL A 57 -18.09 7.58 10.89
CA VAL A 57 -19.07 7.62 9.80
C VAL A 57 -18.41 7.18 8.49
N VAL A 58 -18.78 5.99 8.01
CA VAL A 58 -18.26 5.38 6.77
C VAL A 58 -19.19 5.66 5.61
N LEU A 59 -18.66 6.28 4.55
CA LEU A 59 -19.39 6.46 3.29
C LEU A 59 -19.33 5.18 2.46
N VAL A 60 -20.49 4.75 1.95
CA VAL A 60 -20.63 3.46 1.26
C VAL A 60 -21.36 3.63 -0.07
N PRO A 61 -20.76 3.31 -1.23
CA PRO A 61 -21.49 3.31 -2.49
C PRO A 61 -22.58 2.21 -2.46
N GLU A 62 -23.74 2.44 -3.07
CA GLU A 62 -24.82 1.44 -3.19
C GLU A 62 -24.37 0.12 -3.85
N THR A 63 -23.32 0.18 -4.67
CA THR A 63 -22.72 -0.99 -5.35
C THR A 63 -21.57 -1.62 -4.57
N SER A 64 -21.47 -1.36 -3.26
CA SER A 64 -20.39 -1.90 -2.45
C SER A 64 -20.40 -3.43 -2.40
N ILE A 65 -19.21 -4.03 -2.45
CA ILE A 65 -18.97 -5.48 -2.48
C ILE A 65 -18.68 -6.01 -1.08
N LEU A 66 -17.80 -5.32 -0.33
CA LEU A 66 -17.33 -5.78 0.99
C LEU A 66 -17.63 -4.81 2.14
N ILE A 67 -18.06 -3.58 1.86
CA ILE A 67 -18.39 -2.61 2.90
C ILE A 67 -19.85 -2.81 3.31
N GLY A 68 -20.05 -3.29 4.54
CA GLY A 68 -21.37 -3.55 5.10
C GLY A 68 -21.64 -2.75 6.37
N LYS A 69 -22.91 -2.81 6.82
CA LYS A 69 -23.33 -2.30 8.12
C LYS A 69 -22.55 -2.98 9.24
N SER A 70 -22.33 -2.26 10.33
CA SER A 70 -21.68 -2.76 11.54
C SER A 70 -22.35 -2.18 12.77
N GLY A 71 -22.27 -2.90 13.90
CA GLY A 71 -22.65 -2.36 15.21
C GLY A 71 -21.60 -1.40 15.77
N ASN A 72 -20.38 -1.39 15.22
CA ASN A 72 -19.27 -0.58 15.72
C ASN A 72 -19.23 0.82 15.09
N TYR A 73 -19.74 1.01 13.88
CA TYR A 73 -19.62 2.30 13.17
C TYR A 73 -20.88 2.60 12.36
N THR A 74 -21.14 3.88 12.12
CA THR A 74 -22.26 4.33 11.29
C THR A 74 -21.89 4.26 9.82
N THR A 75 -22.79 3.75 8.99
CA THR A 75 -22.63 3.77 7.53
C THR A 75 -23.63 4.73 6.91
N LYS A 76 -23.19 5.59 5.98
CA LYS A 76 -24.06 6.39 5.12
C LYS A 76 -23.89 5.96 3.67
N SER A 77 -24.94 5.42 3.08
CA SER A 77 -24.93 5.01 1.68
C SER A 77 -25.14 6.21 0.75
N PHE A 78 -24.52 6.17 -0.43
CA PHE A 78 -24.73 7.16 -1.48
C PHE A 78 -24.93 6.51 -2.85
N HIS A 79 -25.73 7.19 -3.67
CA HIS A 79 -26.07 6.73 -5.01
C HIS A 79 -24.87 6.80 -5.96
N VAL A 80 -24.77 5.83 -6.85
CA VAL A 80 -23.75 5.80 -7.91
C VAL A 80 -24.40 5.57 -9.28
N PRO A 81 -23.87 6.19 -10.36
CA PRO A 81 -24.50 6.18 -11.68
C PRO A 81 -24.16 4.93 -12.49
N TYR A 82 -24.08 3.77 -11.83
CA TYR A 82 -23.83 2.46 -12.45
C TYR A 82 -24.33 1.35 -11.53
N THR A 83 -24.59 0.19 -12.11
CA THR A 83 -25.07 -1.00 -11.41
C THR A 83 -23.91 -1.86 -10.89
N LEU A 84 -24.21 -2.71 -9.91
CA LEU A 84 -23.25 -3.72 -9.43
C LEU A 84 -22.82 -4.69 -10.55
N ALA A 85 -23.70 -4.96 -11.52
CA ALA A 85 -23.40 -5.82 -12.67
C ALA A 85 -22.32 -5.19 -13.58
N GLU A 86 -22.40 -3.88 -13.85
CA GLU A 86 -21.40 -3.17 -14.65
C GLU A 86 -20.04 -3.12 -13.94
N LEU A 87 -20.03 -2.88 -12.62
CA LEU A 87 -18.81 -2.97 -11.81
C LEU A 87 -18.21 -4.38 -11.88
N ASN A 88 -19.01 -5.41 -11.68
CA ASN A 88 -18.56 -6.80 -11.76
C ASN A 88 -18.04 -7.15 -13.14
N ALA A 89 -18.61 -6.64 -14.23
CA ALA A 89 -18.11 -6.88 -15.58
C ALA A 89 -16.67 -6.36 -15.78
N ILE A 90 -16.33 -5.19 -15.22
CA ILE A 90 -14.94 -4.67 -15.24
C ILE A 90 -14.03 -5.56 -14.40
N LEU A 91 -14.46 -5.94 -13.19
CA LEU A 91 -13.65 -6.78 -12.29
C LEU A 91 -13.43 -8.18 -12.89
N ASP A 92 -14.42 -8.75 -13.54
CA ASP A 92 -14.33 -10.03 -14.23
C ASP A 92 -13.41 -9.96 -15.45
N HIS A 93 -13.40 -8.84 -16.17
CA HIS A 93 -12.43 -8.61 -17.24
C HIS A 93 -10.99 -8.60 -16.71
N ILE A 94 -10.73 -7.92 -15.57
CA ILE A 94 -9.42 -7.92 -14.91
C ILE A 94 -9.02 -9.34 -14.51
N ARG A 95 -9.93 -10.08 -13.85
CA ARG A 95 -9.70 -11.46 -13.39
C ARG A 95 -9.38 -12.41 -14.55
N LYS A 96 -10.18 -12.38 -15.62
CA LYS A 96 -9.99 -13.25 -16.80
C LYS A 96 -8.65 -12.96 -17.48
N ASN A 97 -8.34 -11.70 -17.74
CA ASN A 97 -7.06 -11.32 -18.36
C ASN A 97 -5.87 -11.80 -17.51
N ALA A 98 -5.95 -11.65 -16.18
CA ALA A 98 -4.90 -12.06 -15.28
C ALA A 98 -4.67 -13.58 -15.22
N LEU A 99 -5.68 -14.40 -15.51
CA LEU A 99 -5.60 -15.86 -15.40
C LEU A 99 -5.31 -16.55 -16.73
N GLU A 100 -5.74 -15.97 -17.85
CA GLU A 100 -5.72 -16.63 -19.16
C GLU A 100 -4.53 -16.24 -20.05
N LYS A 101 -3.97 -15.03 -19.88
CA LYS A 101 -2.96 -14.49 -20.81
C LYS A 101 -1.70 -14.03 -20.07
N PRO A 102 -0.51 -14.57 -20.40
CA PRO A 102 0.74 -14.03 -19.87
C PRO A 102 0.93 -12.59 -20.37
N PRO A 103 1.39 -11.66 -19.51
CA PRO A 103 1.55 -10.26 -19.87
C PRO A 103 2.68 -10.10 -20.90
N GLN A 104 2.35 -9.54 -22.05
CA GLN A 104 3.27 -9.06 -23.09
C GLN A 104 3.47 -7.54 -22.93
N LEU A 105 4.50 -6.99 -23.58
CA LEU A 105 4.77 -5.54 -23.52
C LEU A 105 3.58 -4.71 -24.02
N THR A 106 2.83 -5.20 -25.01
CA THR A 106 1.61 -4.59 -25.52
C THR A 106 0.47 -4.56 -24.49
N ASP A 107 0.48 -5.48 -23.52
CA ASP A 107 -0.55 -5.58 -22.49
C ASP A 107 -0.42 -4.48 -21.43
N ILE A 108 0.70 -3.75 -21.36
CA ILE A 108 0.81 -2.53 -20.55
C ILE A 108 -0.28 -1.53 -20.97
N ILE A 109 -0.51 -1.36 -22.28
CA ILE A 109 -1.52 -0.44 -22.80
C ILE A 109 -2.92 -0.94 -22.46
N VAL A 110 -3.18 -2.25 -22.61
CA VAL A 110 -4.47 -2.86 -22.30
C VAL A 110 -4.78 -2.72 -20.81
N ASN A 111 -3.84 -3.09 -19.93
CA ASN A 111 -3.98 -3.00 -18.48
C ASN A 111 -4.16 -1.56 -18.01
N LEU A 112 -3.43 -0.61 -18.60
CA LEU A 112 -3.62 0.81 -18.33
C LEU A 112 -5.01 1.28 -18.77
N GLY A 113 -5.48 0.88 -19.94
CA GLY A 113 -6.82 1.20 -20.42
C GLY A 113 -7.93 0.59 -19.54
N THR A 114 -7.73 -0.63 -19.02
CA THR A 114 -8.65 -1.24 -18.05
C THR A 114 -8.64 -0.47 -16.72
N LEU A 115 -7.46 -0.08 -16.23
CA LEU A 115 -7.33 0.72 -15.01
C LEU A 115 -8.01 2.08 -15.18
N MET A 116 -7.79 2.78 -16.29
CA MET A 116 -8.44 4.06 -16.59
C MET A 116 -9.96 3.94 -16.64
N ARG A 117 -10.49 2.89 -17.28
CA ARG A 117 -11.95 2.65 -17.31
C ARG A 117 -12.52 2.41 -15.91
N PHE A 118 -11.80 1.65 -15.08
CA PHE A 118 -12.19 1.45 -13.69
C PHE A 118 -12.16 2.76 -12.92
N THR A 119 -11.07 3.53 -12.99
CA THR A 119 -10.94 4.79 -12.26
C THR A 119 -11.93 5.85 -12.75
N ASP A 120 -12.24 5.92 -14.04
CA ASP A 120 -13.24 6.85 -14.59
C ASP A 120 -14.66 6.49 -14.13
N MET A 121 -14.99 5.20 -14.02
CA MET A 121 -16.23 4.75 -13.39
C MET A 121 -16.29 5.22 -11.93
N GLN A 122 -15.19 5.10 -11.18
CA GLN A 122 -15.12 5.56 -9.79
C GLN A 122 -15.18 7.09 -9.66
N VAL A 123 -14.63 7.85 -10.61
CA VAL A 123 -14.76 9.32 -10.68
C VAL A 123 -16.23 9.71 -10.85
N LYS A 124 -17.02 8.98 -11.64
CA LYS A 124 -18.46 9.23 -11.77
C LYS A 124 -19.23 8.96 -10.47
N ALA A 125 -18.89 7.91 -9.73
CA ALA A 125 -19.44 7.68 -8.39
C ALA A 125 -19.07 8.84 -7.44
N CYS A 126 -17.82 9.29 -7.53
CA CYS A 126 -17.33 10.43 -6.79
C CYS A 126 -18.14 11.71 -7.05
N GLU A 127 -18.36 12.00 -8.32
CA GLU A 127 -19.14 13.15 -8.77
C GLU A 127 -20.57 13.07 -8.24
N ALA A 128 -21.22 11.90 -8.35
CA ALA A 128 -22.57 11.70 -7.80
C ALA A 128 -22.64 11.99 -6.30
N LEU A 129 -21.66 11.53 -5.51
CA LEU A 129 -21.55 11.83 -4.08
C LEU A 129 -21.35 13.33 -3.82
N LEU A 130 -20.38 13.95 -4.49
CA LEU A 130 -20.01 15.36 -4.26
C LEU A 130 -21.17 16.32 -4.61
N TYR A 131 -21.97 15.99 -5.62
CA TYR A 131 -23.13 16.79 -6.05
C TYR A 131 -24.44 16.41 -5.37
N ASP A 132 -24.47 15.40 -4.49
CA ASP A 132 -25.59 15.16 -3.57
C ASP A 132 -25.60 16.26 -2.50
N LYS A 133 -26.32 17.36 -2.80
CA LYS A 133 -26.42 18.53 -1.93
C LYS A 133 -26.97 18.19 -0.54
N SER A 134 -27.89 17.23 -0.44
CA SER A 134 -28.51 16.87 0.84
C SER A 134 -27.51 16.14 1.72
N LEU A 135 -26.88 15.10 1.17
CA LEU A 135 -25.88 14.32 1.89
C LEU A 135 -24.65 15.16 2.24
N MET A 136 -24.10 15.91 1.29
CA MET A 136 -22.91 16.74 1.51
C MET A 136 -23.16 17.86 2.53
N LYS A 137 -24.36 18.46 2.53
CA LYS A 137 -24.77 19.41 3.58
C LYS A 137 -24.84 18.73 4.95
N SER A 138 -25.51 17.58 5.04
CA SER A 138 -25.61 16.81 6.28
C SER A 138 -24.24 16.40 6.83
N LEU A 139 -23.31 15.97 5.96
CA LEU A 139 -21.95 15.62 6.35
C LEU A 139 -21.18 16.84 6.87
N ARG A 140 -21.31 17.99 6.20
CA ARG A 140 -20.66 19.24 6.63
C ARG A 140 -21.18 19.70 8.01
N GLU A 141 -22.50 19.67 8.21
CA GLU A 141 -23.16 20.08 9.46
C GLU A 141 -22.85 19.14 10.63
N THR A 142 -22.41 17.90 10.38
CA THR A 142 -22.02 16.94 11.43
C THR A 142 -20.79 17.41 12.21
N GLY A 143 -19.91 18.20 11.58
CA GLY A 143 -18.71 18.77 12.20
C GLY A 143 -17.63 17.73 12.50
N PHE A 144 -17.07 17.10 11.45
CA PHE A 144 -15.98 16.13 11.59
C PHE A 144 -14.66 16.78 11.98
N ASP A 145 -13.80 16.06 12.68
CA ASP A 145 -12.48 16.54 13.10
C ASP A 145 -11.36 16.16 12.14
N VAL A 146 -11.50 15.01 11.47
CA VAL A 146 -10.50 14.43 10.58
C VAL A 146 -11.18 13.56 9.52
N LEU A 147 -10.59 13.53 8.33
CA LEU A 147 -10.96 12.57 7.29
C LEU A 147 -9.93 11.43 7.25
N LEU A 148 -10.38 10.19 7.40
CA LEU A 148 -9.61 8.99 7.12
C LEU A 148 -9.99 8.46 5.72
N THR A 149 -9.06 8.43 4.78
CA THR A 149 -9.36 8.01 3.40
C THR A 149 -8.24 7.22 2.77
N ASP A 150 -8.58 6.32 1.85
CA ASP A 150 -7.60 5.73 0.94
C ASP A 150 -7.53 6.63 -0.32
N PRO A 151 -6.39 7.29 -0.59
CA PRO A 151 -6.26 8.27 -1.66
C PRO A 151 -6.11 7.63 -3.06
N PHE A 152 -6.30 6.31 -3.20
CA PHE A 152 -6.36 5.66 -4.51
C PHE A 152 -7.50 6.20 -5.38
N LEU A 153 -8.60 6.67 -4.77
CA LEU A 153 -9.70 7.36 -5.43
C LEU A 153 -9.84 8.79 -4.89
N PRO A 154 -10.35 9.76 -5.69
CA PRO A 154 -10.19 11.17 -5.37
C PRO A 154 -11.18 11.72 -4.33
N CYS A 155 -12.25 10.99 -4.02
CA CYS A 155 -13.40 11.54 -3.28
C CYS A 155 -13.06 12.03 -1.90
N GLY A 156 -12.35 11.20 -1.12
CA GLY A 156 -11.97 11.60 0.22
C GLY A 156 -11.10 12.85 0.15
N THR A 157 -10.09 12.87 -0.71
CA THR A 157 -9.19 14.01 -0.89
C THR A 157 -9.95 15.30 -1.26
N ILE A 158 -10.94 15.23 -2.14
CA ILE A 158 -11.79 16.39 -2.51
C ILE A 158 -12.69 16.82 -1.35
N ILE A 159 -13.29 15.88 -0.62
CA ILE A 159 -14.12 16.16 0.56
C ILE A 159 -13.28 16.84 1.64
N ALA A 160 -12.05 16.35 1.91
CA ALA A 160 -11.15 16.96 2.88
C ALA A 160 -10.89 18.43 2.56
N ASP A 161 -10.56 18.77 1.32
CA ASP A 161 -10.30 20.16 0.91
C ASP A 161 -11.58 21.01 1.01
N SER A 162 -12.70 20.51 0.47
CA SER A 162 -14.01 21.20 0.50
C SER A 162 -14.51 21.50 1.92
N PHE A 163 -14.24 20.60 2.86
CA PHE A 163 -14.66 20.73 4.26
C PHE A 163 -13.56 21.33 5.14
N SER A 164 -12.38 21.61 4.57
CA SER A 164 -11.20 22.05 5.30
C SER A 164 -10.81 21.12 6.46
N LEU A 165 -10.93 19.81 6.23
CA LEU A 165 -10.55 18.77 7.19
C LEU A 165 -9.09 18.34 6.96
N PRO A 166 -8.32 18.14 8.03
CA PRO A 166 -7.04 17.46 7.88
C PRO A 166 -7.28 16.00 7.46
N ALA A 167 -6.51 15.53 6.48
CA ALA A 167 -6.67 14.19 5.93
C ALA A 167 -5.56 13.24 6.42
N VAL A 168 -5.97 12.07 6.88
CA VAL A 168 -5.11 10.91 7.14
C VAL A 168 -5.28 9.95 5.98
N TYR A 169 -4.20 9.73 5.24
CA TYR A 169 -4.20 8.84 4.08
C TYR A 169 -3.78 7.44 4.47
N PHE A 170 -4.64 6.47 4.22
CA PHE A 170 -4.40 5.06 4.49
C PHE A 170 -4.13 4.33 3.18
N LEU A 171 -2.87 4.05 2.87
CA LEU A 171 -2.43 3.75 1.51
C LEU A 171 -1.40 2.60 1.48
N HIS A 172 -1.43 1.76 0.45
CA HIS A 172 -0.29 0.87 0.16
C HIS A 172 0.72 1.53 -0.81
N GLY A 173 0.24 2.10 -1.91
CA GLY A 173 1.01 2.94 -2.83
C GLY A 173 0.12 3.41 -3.98
N LEU A 174 0.54 4.45 -4.71
CA LEU A 174 -0.18 4.91 -5.91
C LEU A 174 0.61 4.61 -7.20
N PRO A 175 -0.10 4.41 -8.34
CA PRO A 175 0.53 4.37 -9.65
C PRO A 175 1.52 5.52 -9.86
N CYS A 176 2.64 5.21 -10.51
CA CYS A 176 3.77 6.11 -10.76
C CYS A 176 4.36 6.79 -9.52
N ARG A 177 4.10 6.26 -8.31
CA ARG A 177 4.54 6.86 -7.05
C ARG A 177 4.02 8.27 -6.83
N LEU A 178 2.77 8.48 -7.21
CA LEU A 178 2.12 9.77 -7.03
C LEU A 178 2.11 10.19 -5.55
N ASP A 179 2.03 9.24 -4.62
CA ASP A 179 2.14 9.45 -3.18
C ASP A 179 3.50 10.05 -2.77
N GLU A 180 4.61 9.47 -3.23
CA GLU A 180 5.95 10.01 -2.97
C GLU A 180 6.12 11.40 -3.62
N ALA A 181 5.65 11.56 -4.86
CA ALA A 181 5.73 12.83 -5.56
C ALA A 181 4.88 13.93 -4.90
N ALA A 182 3.68 13.57 -4.40
CA ALA A 182 2.79 14.48 -3.69
C ALA A 182 3.34 14.86 -2.32
N ALA A 183 4.03 13.95 -1.63
CA ALA A 183 4.71 14.20 -0.36
C ALA A 183 6.09 14.87 -0.51
N GLN A 184 6.53 15.18 -1.74
CA GLN A 184 7.90 15.64 -2.04
C GLN A 184 9.01 14.66 -1.61
N CYS A 185 8.67 13.38 -1.41
CA CYS A 185 9.59 12.36 -0.97
C CYS A 185 10.59 11.99 -2.09
N PRO A 186 11.91 11.97 -1.82
CA PRO A 186 12.89 11.56 -2.82
C PRO A 186 12.68 10.11 -3.26
N SER A 187 12.72 9.88 -4.58
CA SER A 187 12.62 8.55 -5.19
C SER A 187 13.74 8.31 -6.21
N PRO A 188 15.00 8.13 -5.79
CA PRO A 188 16.13 8.08 -6.71
C PRO A 188 16.10 6.84 -7.62
N PRO A 189 16.10 6.98 -8.96
CA PRO A 189 16.03 5.84 -9.88
C PRO A 189 17.31 4.99 -9.90
N SER A 190 18.37 5.45 -9.22
CA SER A 190 19.64 4.73 -9.10
C SER A 190 19.55 3.46 -8.25
N PHE A 191 18.61 3.42 -7.29
CA PHE A 191 18.43 2.26 -6.40
C PHE A 191 16.98 1.99 -6.02
N VAL A 192 16.02 2.90 -6.27
CA VAL A 192 14.61 2.63 -6.00
C VAL A 192 13.94 2.08 -7.27
N PRO A 193 13.66 0.77 -7.37
CA PRO A 193 13.17 0.13 -8.61
C PRO A 193 11.72 0.54 -8.91
N ARG A 194 11.38 0.88 -10.15
CA ARG A 194 10.01 1.21 -10.55
C ARG A 194 9.13 -0.04 -10.58
N PHE A 195 7.83 0.14 -10.33
CA PHE A 195 6.85 -0.95 -10.44
C PHE A 195 6.89 -1.57 -11.84
N PHE A 196 6.56 -2.86 -11.93
CA PHE A 196 6.59 -3.64 -13.17
C PHE A 196 7.96 -3.86 -13.82
N THR A 197 9.06 -3.39 -13.22
CA THR A 197 10.40 -3.67 -13.76
C THR A 197 10.96 -5.02 -13.33
N GLY A 198 10.45 -5.60 -12.24
CA GLY A 198 10.99 -6.82 -11.64
C GLY A 198 12.40 -6.66 -11.05
N PHE A 199 12.87 -5.42 -10.87
CA PHE A 199 14.20 -5.15 -10.31
C PHE A 199 14.18 -5.08 -8.78
N SER A 200 15.34 -5.36 -8.17
CA SER A 200 15.59 -5.08 -6.75
C SER A 200 16.26 -3.72 -6.57
N ASP A 201 16.55 -3.36 -5.32
CA ASP A 201 17.37 -2.21 -4.96
C ASP A 201 18.85 -2.34 -5.38
N LYS A 202 19.28 -3.55 -5.75
CA LYS A 202 20.63 -3.85 -6.27
C LYS A 202 20.57 -4.03 -7.79
N MET A 203 20.67 -2.93 -8.51
CA MET A 203 20.62 -2.90 -9.97
C MET A 203 22.00 -2.80 -10.62
N THR A 204 22.22 -3.59 -11.67
CA THR A 204 23.30 -3.41 -12.65
C THR A 204 23.10 -2.13 -13.46
N PHE A 205 24.14 -1.66 -14.15
CA PHE A 205 24.04 -0.45 -14.98
C PHE A 205 22.90 -0.52 -16.03
N PRO A 206 22.74 -1.59 -16.82
CA PRO A 206 21.63 -1.69 -17.76
C PRO A 206 20.25 -1.67 -17.09
N GLN A 207 20.12 -2.28 -15.90
CA GLN A 207 18.88 -2.22 -15.12
C GLN A 207 18.60 -0.78 -14.65
N ARG A 208 19.62 -0.04 -14.20
CA ARG A 208 19.46 1.38 -13.83
C ARG A 208 19.06 2.26 -15.02
N VAL A 209 19.60 2.00 -16.21
CA VAL A 209 19.19 2.71 -17.44
C VAL A 209 17.71 2.46 -17.70
N ARG A 210 17.27 1.21 -17.72
CA ARG A 210 15.84 0.85 -17.90
C ARG A 210 14.96 1.46 -16.81
N ASN A 211 15.37 1.39 -15.55
CA ASN A 211 14.64 1.97 -14.42
C ASN A 211 14.48 3.49 -14.54
N THR A 212 15.53 4.19 -15.00
CA THR A 212 15.50 5.63 -15.24
C THR A 212 14.57 5.99 -16.40
N LEU A 213 14.62 5.24 -17.50
CA LEU A 213 13.69 5.43 -18.62
C LEU A 213 12.23 5.21 -18.21
N MET A 214 11.96 4.16 -17.42
CA MET A 214 10.62 3.91 -16.87
C MET A 214 10.15 5.06 -15.97
N THR A 215 11.04 5.65 -15.16
CA THR A 215 10.71 6.81 -14.32
C THR A 215 10.23 8.00 -15.15
N VAL A 216 10.84 8.25 -16.32
CA VAL A 216 10.43 9.33 -17.23
C VAL A 216 9.11 8.98 -17.92
N PHE A 217 8.98 7.76 -18.42
CA PHE A 217 7.79 7.27 -19.12
C PHE A 217 6.55 7.29 -18.23
N GLU A 218 6.66 6.84 -16.99
CA GLU A 218 5.56 6.81 -16.02
C GLU A 218 5.02 8.21 -15.67
N LYS A 219 5.89 9.24 -15.63
CA LYS A 219 5.43 10.62 -15.40
C LYS A 219 4.43 11.08 -16.46
N TYR A 220 4.67 10.72 -17.73
CA TYR A 220 3.75 11.05 -18.82
C TYR A 220 2.43 10.26 -18.70
N LEU A 221 2.52 8.93 -18.47
CA LEU A 221 1.34 8.08 -18.34
C LEU A 221 0.43 8.53 -17.18
N CYS A 222 1.01 8.88 -16.03
CA CYS A 222 0.23 9.25 -14.87
C CYS A 222 -0.45 10.62 -14.98
N HIS A 223 0.07 11.53 -15.79
CA HIS A 223 -0.67 12.76 -16.09
C HIS A 223 -2.03 12.44 -16.74
N LYS A 224 -2.09 11.42 -17.61
CA LYS A 224 -3.35 10.95 -18.22
C LYS A 224 -4.21 10.16 -17.24
N LEU A 225 -3.61 9.25 -16.46
CA LEU A 225 -4.34 8.39 -15.52
C LEU A 225 -5.11 9.21 -14.47
N PHE A 226 -4.53 10.31 -13.99
CA PHE A 226 -5.13 11.15 -12.94
C PHE A 226 -5.77 12.44 -13.47
N ALA A 227 -5.89 12.60 -14.80
CA ALA A 227 -6.47 13.80 -15.40
C ALA A 227 -7.94 13.99 -14.95
N SER A 228 -8.76 12.95 -15.04
CA SER A 228 -10.17 12.98 -14.65
C SER A 228 -10.36 13.31 -13.15
N PHE A 229 -9.36 13.02 -12.31
CA PHE A 229 -9.38 13.30 -10.88
C PHE A 229 -9.15 14.80 -10.64
N GLY A 230 -8.15 15.36 -11.31
CA GLY A 230 -7.84 16.80 -11.26
C GLY A 230 -8.97 17.64 -11.86
N GLU A 231 -9.57 17.19 -12.97
CA GLU A 231 -10.71 17.85 -13.60
C GLU A 231 -11.94 17.90 -12.67
N LEU A 232 -12.29 16.77 -12.03
CA LEU A 232 -13.38 16.75 -11.06
C LEU A 232 -13.08 17.65 -9.85
N ALA A 233 -11.86 17.56 -9.29
CA ALA A 233 -11.45 18.39 -8.17
C ALA A 233 -11.53 19.88 -8.51
N SER A 234 -11.01 20.29 -9.66
CA SER A 234 -11.00 21.69 -10.09
C SER A 234 -12.41 22.23 -10.30
N ARG A 235 -13.29 21.45 -10.95
CA ARG A 235 -14.69 21.83 -11.18
C ARG A 235 -15.47 21.96 -9.87
N TYR A 236 -15.31 21.01 -8.96
CA TYR A 236 -16.06 20.98 -7.71
C TYR A 236 -15.59 22.06 -6.72
N LEU A 237 -14.27 22.21 -6.56
CA LEU A 237 -13.67 23.17 -5.65
C LEU A 237 -13.61 24.60 -6.23
N GLN A 238 -13.93 24.77 -7.51
CA GLN A 238 -13.80 26.04 -8.26
C GLN A 238 -12.41 26.68 -8.14
N LYS A 239 -11.39 25.83 -8.23
CA LYS A 239 -9.97 26.20 -8.08
C LYS A 239 -9.15 25.41 -9.08
N ASP A 240 -8.24 26.06 -9.79
CA ASP A 240 -7.28 25.35 -10.65
C ASP A 240 -6.33 24.51 -9.78
N THR A 241 -6.48 23.18 -9.83
CA THR A 241 -5.69 22.25 -9.02
C THR A 241 -5.48 20.92 -9.74
N THR A 242 -4.28 20.38 -9.62
CA THR A 242 -3.99 19.01 -10.01
C THR A 242 -4.29 18.04 -8.87
N TYR A 243 -4.49 16.76 -9.19
CA TYR A 243 -4.67 15.74 -8.15
C TYR A 243 -3.43 15.58 -7.26
N LYS A 244 -2.22 15.77 -7.83
CA LYS A 244 -0.96 15.77 -7.08
C LYS A 244 -0.92 16.88 -6.03
N GLU A 245 -1.33 18.09 -6.38
CA GLU A 245 -1.38 19.23 -5.45
C GLU A 245 -2.39 18.99 -4.34
N LEU A 246 -3.57 18.46 -4.69
CA LEU A 246 -4.61 18.11 -3.73
C LEU A 246 -4.11 17.06 -2.71
N LEU A 247 -3.45 15.99 -3.19
CA LEU A 247 -2.79 15.00 -2.33
C LEU A 247 -1.67 15.59 -1.48
N SER A 248 -1.02 16.67 -1.94
CA SER A 248 0.04 17.28 -1.16
C SER A 248 -0.48 17.84 0.17
N HIS A 249 -1.79 18.08 0.34
CA HIS A 249 -2.37 18.60 1.58
C HIS A 249 -2.59 17.53 2.68
N GLY A 250 -2.28 16.25 2.41
CA GLY A 250 -2.37 15.18 3.41
C GLY A 250 -1.55 15.47 4.67
N ALA A 251 -2.17 15.34 5.84
CA ALA A 251 -1.50 15.58 7.12
C ALA A 251 -0.52 14.45 7.43
N VAL A 252 -0.99 13.20 7.34
CA VAL A 252 -0.18 11.99 7.60
C VAL A 252 -0.52 10.91 6.58
N TRP A 253 0.50 10.18 6.12
CA TRP A 253 0.39 9.01 5.26
C TRP A 253 0.64 7.76 6.10
N LEU A 254 -0.41 7.00 6.41
CA LEU A 254 -0.34 5.67 6.99
C LEU A 254 -0.08 4.66 5.87
N LEU A 255 1.19 4.32 5.68
CA LEU A 255 1.68 3.41 4.65
C LEU A 255 1.55 1.97 5.11
N ARG A 256 0.75 1.16 4.40
CA ARG A 256 0.53 -0.28 4.67
C ARG A 256 1.72 -1.17 4.31
N TYR A 257 2.93 -0.67 4.46
CA TYR A 257 4.14 -1.45 4.32
C TYR A 257 5.22 -1.00 5.32
N ASP A 258 6.19 -1.88 5.54
CA ASP A 258 7.48 -1.57 6.15
C ASP A 258 8.63 -2.16 5.31
N PHE A 259 9.87 -2.04 5.79
CA PHE A 259 11.06 -2.50 5.08
C PHE A 259 11.36 -4.01 5.21
N THR A 260 10.55 -4.77 5.96
CA THR A 260 10.58 -6.24 5.88
C THR A 260 9.95 -6.73 4.58
N LEU A 261 8.98 -6.00 4.05
CA LEU A 261 8.44 -6.19 2.70
C LEU A 261 9.17 -5.33 1.66
N GLU A 262 9.18 -4.01 1.84
CA GLU A 262 9.68 -3.05 0.85
C GLU A 262 11.21 -2.92 0.87
N TYR A 263 11.84 -2.44 -0.20
CA TYR A 263 13.26 -2.11 -0.13
C TYR A 263 13.48 -0.79 0.62
N PRO A 264 14.58 -0.64 1.40
CA PRO A 264 14.91 0.62 2.06
C PRO A 264 14.98 1.79 1.06
N LYS A 265 14.25 2.86 1.36
CA LYS A 265 14.18 4.07 0.53
C LYS A 265 13.90 5.31 1.39
N PRO A 266 14.14 6.53 0.87
CA PRO A 266 13.81 7.76 1.58
C PRO A 266 12.32 7.82 1.96
N GLN A 267 12.03 8.47 3.09
CA GLN A 267 10.68 8.73 3.56
C GLN A 267 10.59 10.10 4.22
N MET A 268 9.42 10.72 4.14
CA MET A 268 9.14 11.99 4.79
C MET A 268 8.65 11.81 6.23
N PRO A 269 8.84 12.80 7.12
CA PRO A 269 8.45 12.68 8.53
C PRO A 269 6.96 12.40 8.76
N ASN A 270 6.09 12.80 7.83
CA ASN A 270 4.65 12.50 7.88
C ASN A 270 4.25 11.19 7.19
N MET A 271 5.21 10.36 6.77
CA MET A 271 4.98 9.05 6.15
C MET A 271 5.29 7.95 7.16
N VAL A 272 4.24 7.36 7.72
CA VAL A 272 4.29 6.42 8.84
C VAL A 272 4.03 5.00 8.35
N GLN A 273 4.93 4.08 8.66
CA GLN A 273 4.80 2.67 8.28
C GLN A 273 3.90 1.93 9.26
N ILE A 274 2.83 1.32 8.73
CA ILE A 274 1.86 0.48 9.45
C ILE A 274 1.71 -0.89 8.75
N GLY A 275 2.81 -1.40 8.20
CA GLY A 275 2.88 -2.76 7.64
C GLY A 275 2.44 -3.81 8.66
N GLY A 276 1.64 -4.78 8.24
CA GLY A 276 1.17 -5.86 9.12
C GLY A 276 0.09 -5.47 10.13
N ILE A 277 -0.71 -4.44 9.85
CA ILE A 277 -1.86 -4.04 10.69
C ILE A 277 -2.86 -5.18 10.96
N ASN A 278 -2.92 -6.19 10.09
CA ASN A 278 -3.78 -7.37 10.24
C ASN A 278 -3.14 -8.52 11.05
N CYS A 279 -1.88 -8.40 11.48
CA CYS A 279 -1.16 -9.51 12.14
C CYS A 279 -1.64 -9.84 13.55
N ALA A 280 -2.06 -8.83 14.31
CA ALA A 280 -2.47 -8.99 15.72
C ALA A 280 -3.82 -9.72 15.87
N LYS A 281 -4.64 -9.76 14.82
CA LYS A 281 -5.98 -10.36 14.87
C LYS A 281 -5.88 -11.89 14.76
N LYS A 282 -5.73 -12.54 15.92
CA LYS A 282 -5.74 -14.01 16.05
C LYS A 282 -6.96 -14.46 16.83
N GLY A 283 -7.75 -15.35 16.23
CA GLY A 283 -8.85 -16.07 16.85
C GLY A 283 -8.56 -17.57 16.95
N PRO A 284 -9.25 -18.30 17.85
CA PRO A 284 -9.19 -19.75 17.85
C PRO A 284 -9.81 -20.31 16.58
N LEU A 285 -9.21 -21.36 16.01
CA LEU A 285 -9.83 -22.11 14.92
C LEU A 285 -11.12 -22.78 15.41
N THR A 286 -12.09 -22.96 14.51
CA THR A 286 -13.27 -23.77 14.84
C THR A 286 -12.85 -25.22 15.11
N LYS A 287 -13.60 -25.94 15.95
CA LYS A 287 -13.30 -27.35 16.29
C LYS A 287 -13.05 -28.21 15.05
N GLU A 288 -13.88 -28.03 14.02
CA GLU A 288 -13.78 -28.75 12.75
C GLU A 288 -12.47 -28.46 11.98
N LEU A 289 -12.00 -27.21 12.02
CA LEU A 289 -10.73 -26.84 11.40
C LEU A 289 -9.55 -27.33 12.23
N GLU A 290 -9.65 -27.22 13.56
CA GLU A 290 -8.64 -27.70 14.51
C GLU A 290 -8.40 -29.21 14.36
N GLU A 291 -9.47 -30.02 14.31
CA GLU A 291 -9.40 -31.46 14.04
C GLU A 291 -8.79 -31.74 12.66
N PHE A 292 -9.16 -30.93 11.65
CA PHE A 292 -8.60 -31.09 10.32
C PHE A 292 -7.10 -30.76 10.27
N VAL A 293 -6.64 -29.67 10.88
CA VAL A 293 -5.21 -29.33 10.86
C VAL A 293 -4.39 -30.27 11.74
N ASN A 294 -4.92 -30.71 12.88
CA ASN A 294 -4.19 -31.60 13.79
C ASN A 294 -4.05 -33.02 13.24
N GLY A 295 -5.06 -33.51 12.51
CA GLY A 295 -5.00 -34.80 11.82
C GLY A 295 -3.97 -34.87 10.66
N SER A 296 -3.22 -33.79 10.38
CA SER A 296 -2.10 -33.82 9.43
C SER A 296 -0.83 -34.50 9.96
N GLY A 297 -0.81 -34.92 11.24
CA GLY A 297 0.34 -35.59 11.84
C GLY A 297 1.58 -34.70 11.87
N GLU A 298 2.75 -35.29 11.59
CA GLU A 298 4.05 -34.61 11.52
C GLU A 298 4.22 -33.79 10.23
N HIS A 299 3.48 -34.12 9.18
CA HIS A 299 3.62 -33.48 7.87
C HIS A 299 3.10 -32.05 7.86
N GLY A 300 2.13 -31.73 8.73
CA GLY A 300 1.51 -30.40 8.80
C GLY A 300 0.60 -30.10 7.61
N PHE A 301 0.29 -28.81 7.41
CA PHE A 301 -0.65 -28.40 6.37
C PHE A 301 -0.20 -27.16 5.59
N VAL A 302 -0.82 -27.00 4.42
CA VAL A 302 -0.64 -25.87 3.49
C VAL A 302 -1.91 -25.04 3.46
N VAL A 303 -1.77 -23.72 3.50
CA VAL A 303 -2.88 -22.78 3.26
C VAL A 303 -2.77 -22.28 1.82
N PHE A 304 -3.88 -22.23 1.10
CA PHE A 304 -3.91 -21.74 -0.29
C PHE A 304 -5.07 -20.79 -0.55
N THR A 305 -4.76 -19.59 -1.06
CA THR A 305 -5.76 -18.62 -1.52
C THR A 305 -5.17 -17.64 -2.53
N LEU A 306 -6.00 -17.13 -3.44
CA LEU A 306 -5.61 -16.10 -4.41
C LEU A 306 -6.20 -14.72 -4.05
N GLY A 307 -6.31 -14.46 -2.75
CA GLY A 307 -6.82 -13.20 -2.21
C GLY A 307 -8.34 -13.12 -2.22
N SER A 308 -8.91 -11.94 -2.03
CA SER A 308 -10.37 -11.73 -1.96
C SER A 308 -11.04 -11.78 -3.34
N MET A 309 -10.31 -11.33 -4.37
CA MET A 309 -10.85 -11.09 -5.71
C MET A 309 -10.89 -12.32 -6.61
N VAL A 310 -10.10 -13.35 -6.32
CA VAL A 310 -10.05 -14.58 -7.13
C VAL A 310 -10.39 -15.76 -6.23
N SER A 311 -11.63 -16.21 -6.29
CA SER A 311 -12.10 -17.41 -5.58
C SER A 311 -12.27 -18.62 -6.49
N GLN A 312 -12.13 -18.45 -7.79
CA GLN A 312 -12.30 -19.50 -8.80
C GLN A 312 -11.14 -19.45 -9.79
N LEU A 313 -10.69 -20.62 -10.19
CA LEU A 313 -9.70 -20.81 -11.24
C LEU A 313 -10.33 -21.51 -12.44
N PRO A 314 -9.80 -21.30 -13.66
CA PRO A 314 -10.14 -22.13 -14.81
C PRO A 314 -9.96 -23.61 -14.48
N GLU A 315 -10.88 -24.46 -14.94
CA GLU A 315 -10.94 -25.87 -14.54
C GLU A 315 -9.62 -26.61 -14.80
N ALA A 316 -8.99 -26.36 -15.95
CA ALA A 316 -7.69 -26.95 -16.29
C ALA A 316 -6.60 -26.59 -15.25
N LYS A 317 -6.57 -25.34 -14.77
CA LYS A 317 -5.63 -24.89 -13.74
C LYS A 317 -5.96 -25.46 -12.36
N ALA A 318 -7.25 -25.52 -12.01
CA ALA A 318 -7.70 -26.15 -10.77
C ALA A 318 -7.32 -27.65 -10.74
N ARG A 319 -7.40 -28.35 -11.88
CA ARG A 319 -7.03 -29.76 -12.02
C ARG A 319 -5.56 -30.00 -11.74
N GLU A 320 -4.67 -29.18 -12.28
CA GLU A 320 -3.22 -29.25 -11.98
C GLU A 320 -2.94 -29.09 -10.47
N LEU A 321 -3.66 -28.17 -9.81
CA LEU A 321 -3.52 -27.95 -8.36
C LEU A 321 -4.02 -29.15 -7.55
N PHE A 322 -5.18 -29.72 -7.89
CA PHE A 322 -5.67 -30.95 -7.24
C PHE A 322 -4.72 -32.13 -7.43
N GLU A 323 -4.14 -32.27 -8.62
CA GLU A 323 -3.18 -33.35 -8.91
C GLU A 323 -1.89 -33.17 -8.09
N ALA A 324 -1.35 -31.95 -8.00
CA ALA A 324 -0.23 -31.67 -7.10
C ALA A 324 -0.57 -31.98 -5.64
N PHE A 325 -1.72 -31.51 -5.14
CA PHE A 325 -2.09 -31.70 -3.74
C PHE A 325 -2.33 -33.17 -3.39
N ARG A 326 -2.77 -34.00 -4.33
CA ARG A 326 -2.90 -35.45 -4.11
C ARG A 326 -1.55 -36.12 -3.80
N GLN A 327 -0.46 -35.57 -4.32
CA GLN A 327 0.88 -36.18 -4.24
C GLN A 327 1.71 -35.69 -3.03
N ILE A 328 1.17 -34.78 -2.20
CA ILE A 328 1.84 -34.32 -0.99
C ILE A 328 1.21 -34.93 0.26
N PRO A 329 2.00 -35.25 1.30
CA PRO A 329 1.47 -35.81 2.55
C PRO A 329 0.79 -34.75 3.44
N GLN A 330 0.98 -33.46 3.15
CA GLN A 330 0.33 -32.36 3.86
C GLN A 330 -1.17 -32.35 3.61
N ARG A 331 -1.94 -31.91 4.61
CA ARG A 331 -3.30 -31.45 4.38
C ARG A 331 -3.28 -30.07 3.71
N VAL A 332 -4.32 -29.73 2.96
CA VAL A 332 -4.41 -28.45 2.25
C VAL A 332 -5.74 -27.80 2.56
N LEU A 333 -5.72 -26.55 3.02
CA LEU A 333 -6.91 -25.72 3.13
C LEU A 333 -6.90 -24.70 2.01
N TRP A 334 -7.90 -24.76 1.13
CA TRP A 334 -7.93 -23.95 -0.08
C TRP A 334 -9.22 -23.14 -0.18
N ARG A 335 -9.09 -21.81 -0.31
CA ARG A 335 -10.21 -20.95 -0.73
C ARG A 335 -10.52 -21.19 -2.22
N HIS A 336 -11.60 -21.94 -2.50
CA HIS A 336 -12.07 -22.21 -3.85
C HIS A 336 -13.60 -22.30 -3.87
N THR A 337 -14.22 -21.62 -4.83
CA THR A 337 -15.68 -21.63 -5.06
C THR A 337 -16.04 -22.12 -6.45
N GLY A 338 -15.08 -22.68 -7.19
CA GLY A 338 -15.30 -23.19 -8.54
C GLY A 338 -15.72 -24.67 -8.53
N PRO A 339 -15.85 -25.29 -9.72
CA PRO A 339 -16.12 -26.71 -9.84
C PRO A 339 -15.09 -27.55 -9.09
N VAL A 340 -15.56 -28.66 -8.51
CA VAL A 340 -14.76 -29.61 -7.75
C VAL A 340 -14.84 -30.96 -8.48
N PRO A 341 -13.71 -31.59 -8.82
CA PRO A 341 -13.74 -32.89 -9.47
C PRO A 341 -14.26 -33.96 -8.51
N GLU A 342 -15.00 -34.95 -9.01
CA GLU A 342 -15.57 -36.03 -8.19
C GLU A 342 -14.51 -36.81 -7.41
N ASN A 343 -13.31 -36.93 -7.99
CA ASN A 343 -12.15 -37.58 -7.39
C ASN A 343 -11.21 -36.60 -6.66
N ALA A 344 -11.73 -35.49 -6.13
CA ALA A 344 -10.94 -34.56 -5.34
C ALA A 344 -10.20 -35.29 -4.19
N PRO A 345 -8.91 -35.00 -3.97
CA PRO A 345 -8.09 -35.73 -3.02
C PRO A 345 -8.53 -35.44 -1.57
N LYS A 346 -8.56 -36.49 -0.74
CA LYS A 346 -9.10 -36.45 0.63
C LYS A 346 -8.32 -35.54 1.59
N ASN A 347 -7.08 -35.20 1.27
CA ASN A 347 -6.25 -34.29 2.05
C ASN A 347 -6.53 -32.80 1.75
N VAL A 348 -7.42 -32.49 0.80
CA VAL A 348 -7.81 -31.11 0.46
C VAL A 348 -9.17 -30.77 1.06
N LYS A 349 -9.23 -29.67 1.81
CA LYS A 349 -10.46 -29.06 2.34
C LYS A 349 -10.70 -27.73 1.67
N LEU A 350 -11.82 -27.63 0.96
CA LEU A 350 -12.22 -26.41 0.24
C LEU A 350 -13.12 -25.53 1.11
N MET A 351 -12.92 -24.22 1.04
CA MET A 351 -13.69 -23.24 1.81
C MET A 351 -14.06 -22.02 0.97
N LYS A 352 -15.21 -21.40 1.26
CA LYS A 352 -15.61 -20.14 0.62
C LYS A 352 -14.79 -18.95 1.13
N TRP A 353 -14.39 -19.00 2.40
CA TRP A 353 -13.53 -18.02 3.05
C TRP A 353 -12.67 -18.73 4.10
N LEU A 354 -11.41 -18.31 4.22
CA LEU A 354 -10.45 -18.89 5.18
C LEU A 354 -10.29 -17.94 6.38
N PRO A 355 -10.22 -18.45 7.62
CA PRO A 355 -9.63 -17.72 8.74
C PRO A 355 -8.09 -17.72 8.55
N GLN A 356 -7.63 -16.98 7.53
CA GLN A 356 -6.29 -17.12 6.96
C GLN A 356 -5.18 -16.86 7.99
N ASN A 357 -5.25 -15.74 8.72
CA ASN A 357 -4.25 -15.42 9.74
C ASN A 357 -4.22 -16.45 10.87
N ASP A 358 -5.39 -16.95 11.31
CA ASP A 358 -5.49 -17.96 12.36
C ASP A 358 -4.87 -19.30 11.91
N LEU A 359 -5.14 -19.70 10.66
CA LEU A 359 -4.52 -20.89 10.07
C LEU A 359 -3.00 -20.74 9.94
N LEU A 360 -2.52 -19.58 9.49
CA LEU A 360 -1.08 -19.33 9.37
C LEU A 360 -0.40 -19.25 10.74
N GLY A 361 -1.10 -18.79 11.77
CA GLY A 361 -0.62 -18.78 13.15
C GLY A 361 -0.57 -20.14 13.84
N HIS A 362 -1.12 -21.20 13.23
CA HIS A 362 -1.09 -22.53 13.81
C HIS A 362 0.30 -23.19 13.64
N PRO A 363 0.86 -23.85 14.67
CA PRO A 363 2.22 -24.42 14.62
C PRO A 363 2.48 -25.45 13.50
N LYS A 364 1.41 -26.11 13.02
CA LYS A 364 1.47 -27.08 11.92
C LYS A 364 1.43 -26.47 10.51
N ALA A 365 1.29 -25.16 10.37
CA ALA A 365 1.36 -24.50 9.06
C ALA A 365 2.79 -24.61 8.49
N LYS A 366 2.93 -25.21 7.30
CA LYS A 366 4.23 -25.46 6.66
C LYS A 366 4.54 -24.54 5.50
N ALA A 367 3.53 -24.20 4.71
CA ALA A 367 3.69 -23.31 3.56
C ALA A 367 2.39 -22.55 3.29
N PHE A 368 2.54 -21.37 2.68
CA PHE A 368 1.44 -20.55 2.22
C PHE A 368 1.50 -20.35 0.71
N ILE A 369 0.51 -20.86 -0.01
CA ILE A 369 0.35 -20.58 -1.45
C ILE A 369 -0.52 -19.33 -1.58
N THR A 370 0.02 -18.29 -2.22
CA THR A 370 -0.64 -16.98 -2.26
C THR A 370 -0.43 -16.24 -3.58
N HIS A 371 -1.37 -15.39 -3.97
CA HIS A 371 -1.18 -14.47 -5.09
C HIS A 371 -0.18 -13.31 -4.84
N GLY A 372 0.36 -13.15 -3.63
CA GLY A 372 1.32 -12.08 -3.35
C GLY A 372 0.69 -10.71 -3.04
N GLY A 373 -0.59 -10.66 -2.67
CA GLY A 373 -1.21 -9.46 -2.11
C GLY A 373 -0.65 -9.13 -0.72
N SER A 374 -0.43 -7.84 -0.44
CA SER A 374 0.27 -7.37 0.76
C SER A 374 -0.32 -7.86 2.10
N HIS A 375 -1.65 -7.93 2.24
CA HIS A 375 -2.27 -8.46 3.48
C HIS A 375 -1.88 -9.91 3.77
N GLY A 376 -1.96 -10.79 2.77
CA GLY A 376 -1.57 -12.18 2.95
C GLY A 376 -0.07 -12.34 3.18
N ILE A 377 0.74 -11.51 2.52
CA ILE A 377 2.19 -11.49 2.77
C ILE A 377 2.48 -11.17 4.23
N TYR A 378 1.87 -10.14 4.81
CA TYR A 378 2.09 -9.82 6.22
C TYR A 378 1.63 -10.94 7.15
N GLU A 379 0.52 -11.61 6.89
CA GLU A 379 0.10 -12.77 7.70
C GLU A 379 1.12 -13.91 7.62
N GLY A 380 1.72 -14.14 6.45
CA GLY A 380 2.79 -15.12 6.29
C GLY A 380 4.09 -14.70 7.01
N ILE A 381 4.51 -13.44 6.90
CA ILE A 381 5.68 -12.88 7.61
C ILE A 381 5.46 -12.96 9.12
N CYS A 382 4.34 -12.45 9.63
CA CYS A 382 4.03 -12.38 11.05
C CYS A 382 3.94 -13.73 11.76
N ASN A 383 3.64 -14.80 11.01
CA ASN A 383 3.58 -16.16 11.53
C ASN A 383 4.76 -17.03 11.08
N GLY A 384 5.74 -16.45 10.38
CA GLY A 384 6.95 -17.15 9.97
C GLY A 384 6.68 -18.31 9.01
N VAL A 385 5.70 -18.18 8.10
CA VAL A 385 5.31 -19.24 7.16
C VAL A 385 5.88 -18.90 5.76
N PRO A 386 6.77 -19.74 5.20
CA PRO A 386 7.37 -19.49 3.91
C PRO A 386 6.36 -19.73 2.78
N MET A 387 6.60 -19.14 1.59
CA MET A 387 5.52 -18.97 0.61
C MET A 387 5.85 -19.52 -0.78
N VAL A 388 4.82 -19.99 -1.49
CA VAL A 388 4.84 -20.20 -2.94
C VAL A 388 3.87 -19.19 -3.54
N MET A 389 4.36 -18.35 -4.44
CA MET A 389 3.62 -17.17 -4.89
C MET A 389 3.21 -17.26 -6.35
N LEU A 390 1.97 -16.88 -6.64
CA LEU A 390 1.31 -16.92 -7.96
C LEU A 390 0.75 -15.53 -8.30
N PRO A 391 1.59 -14.54 -8.65
CA PRO A 391 1.13 -13.18 -8.90
C PRO A 391 0.17 -13.13 -10.09
N LEU A 392 -0.89 -12.33 -9.97
CA LEU A 392 -1.96 -12.23 -10.97
C LEU A 392 -2.04 -10.83 -11.59
N PHE A 393 -2.10 -9.78 -10.77
CA PHE A 393 -2.27 -8.40 -11.24
C PHE A 393 -1.89 -7.36 -10.18
N GLY A 394 -1.90 -6.08 -10.55
CA GLY A 394 -1.62 -4.98 -9.64
C GLY A 394 -0.17 -4.99 -9.16
N ASP A 395 0.02 -4.76 -7.86
CA ASP A 395 1.30 -4.70 -7.15
C ASP A 395 1.92 -6.09 -6.86
N GLN A 396 1.17 -7.16 -7.09
CA GLN A 396 1.52 -8.51 -6.66
C GLN A 396 2.88 -8.97 -7.20
N GLY A 397 3.16 -8.79 -8.49
CA GLY A 397 4.43 -9.23 -9.08
C GLY A 397 5.65 -8.56 -8.41
N ASP A 398 5.55 -7.27 -8.10
CA ASP A 398 6.62 -6.54 -7.42
C ASP A 398 6.76 -7.00 -5.95
N ASN A 399 5.66 -7.28 -5.26
CA ASN A 399 5.69 -7.85 -3.91
C ASN A 399 6.34 -9.23 -3.89
N VAL A 400 6.03 -10.09 -4.87
CA VAL A 400 6.65 -11.40 -5.02
C VAL A 400 8.15 -11.27 -5.20
N GLN A 401 8.61 -10.37 -6.07
CA GLN A 401 10.03 -10.14 -6.31
C GLN A 401 10.79 -9.75 -5.03
N ARG A 402 10.17 -8.98 -4.13
CA ARG A 402 10.75 -8.57 -2.84
C ARG A 402 10.93 -9.74 -1.87
N LEU A 403 10.02 -10.72 -1.87
CA LEU A 403 10.13 -11.88 -0.99
C LEU A 403 11.04 -12.97 -1.58
N VAL A 404 11.05 -13.11 -2.92
CA VAL A 404 11.99 -14.00 -3.62
C VAL A 404 13.43 -13.51 -3.42
N SER A 405 13.70 -12.21 -3.54
CA SER A 405 15.04 -11.65 -3.34
C SER A 405 15.56 -11.81 -1.91
N ARG A 406 14.65 -11.94 -0.92
CA ARG A 406 14.94 -12.28 0.48
C ARG A 406 15.08 -13.78 0.73
N GLY A 407 14.77 -14.63 -0.26
CA GLY A 407 14.87 -16.08 -0.14
C GLY A 407 13.84 -16.72 0.79
N VAL A 408 12.66 -16.09 0.96
CA VAL A 408 11.57 -16.60 1.80
C VAL A 408 10.36 -17.09 0.99
N ALA A 409 10.44 -17.00 -0.33
CA ALA A 409 9.38 -17.41 -1.23
C ALA A 409 9.92 -17.95 -2.56
N GLU A 410 9.13 -18.83 -3.18
CA GLU A 410 9.25 -19.21 -4.59
C GLU A 410 8.20 -18.46 -5.42
N SER A 411 8.54 -18.10 -6.65
CA SER A 411 7.60 -17.51 -7.61
C SER A 411 7.29 -18.49 -8.72
N LEU A 412 6.01 -18.72 -8.97
CA LEU A 412 5.51 -19.50 -10.09
C LEU A 412 4.57 -18.62 -10.91
N SER A 413 4.56 -18.82 -12.22
CA SER A 413 3.57 -18.18 -13.08
C SER A 413 2.31 -19.03 -13.17
N ILE A 414 1.14 -18.39 -13.05
CA ILE A 414 -0.15 -19.08 -13.19
C ILE A 414 -0.36 -19.62 -14.62
N TYR A 415 0.25 -18.98 -15.61
CA TYR A 415 0.06 -19.25 -17.04
C TYR A 415 0.64 -20.59 -17.47
N ASP A 416 1.77 -20.99 -16.88
CA ASP A 416 2.50 -22.22 -17.19
C ASP A 416 2.59 -23.16 -15.97
N LEU A 417 1.71 -22.95 -14.98
CA LEU A 417 1.57 -23.79 -13.80
C LEU A 417 1.16 -25.21 -14.20
N THR A 418 1.93 -26.18 -13.71
CA THR A 418 1.67 -27.62 -13.78
C THR A 418 1.79 -28.23 -12.39
N ALA A 419 1.23 -29.42 -12.20
CA ALA A 419 1.33 -30.16 -10.95
C ALA A 419 2.80 -30.37 -10.52
N GLU A 420 3.66 -30.72 -11.48
CA GLU A 420 5.09 -30.92 -11.26
C GLU A 420 5.79 -29.66 -10.74
N LYS A 421 5.59 -28.51 -11.40
CA LYS A 421 6.19 -27.24 -10.98
C LYS A 421 5.77 -26.85 -9.57
N LEU A 422 4.48 -27.02 -9.25
CA LEU A 422 3.97 -26.75 -7.91
C LEU A 422 4.59 -27.69 -6.87
N LEU A 423 4.69 -28.99 -7.18
CA LEU A 423 5.30 -29.99 -6.30
C LEU A 423 6.76 -29.69 -6.00
N VAL A 424 7.53 -29.31 -7.02
CA VAL A 424 8.93 -28.91 -6.85
C VAL A 424 9.04 -27.69 -5.93
N ALA A 425 8.25 -26.65 -6.18
CA ALA A 425 8.26 -25.44 -5.35
C ALA A 425 7.85 -25.73 -3.90
N LEU A 426 6.76 -26.50 -3.68
CA LEU A 426 6.30 -26.87 -2.34
C LEU A 426 7.33 -27.72 -1.59
N ARG A 427 7.89 -28.75 -2.24
CA ARG A 427 8.93 -29.58 -1.64
C ARG A 427 10.15 -28.76 -1.26
N LYS A 428 10.55 -27.81 -2.10
CA LYS A 428 11.66 -26.89 -1.82
C LYS A 428 11.35 -26.04 -0.58
N VAL A 429 10.24 -25.30 -0.61
CA VAL A 429 9.84 -24.39 0.48
C VAL A 429 9.62 -25.11 1.82
N ILE A 430 9.10 -26.34 1.80
CA ILE A 430 8.81 -27.12 3.02
C ILE A 430 10.05 -27.82 3.56
N ASN A 431 10.91 -28.38 2.70
CA ASN A 431 12.01 -29.25 3.14
C ASN A 431 13.37 -28.56 3.24
N ASP A 432 13.59 -27.48 2.48
CA ASP A 432 14.81 -26.68 2.61
C ASP A 432 14.68 -25.75 3.82
N LYS A 433 15.44 -26.07 4.87
CA LYS A 433 15.42 -25.35 6.15
C LYS A 433 15.71 -23.86 5.99
N SER A 434 16.47 -23.45 4.97
CA SER A 434 16.83 -22.05 4.77
C SER A 434 15.60 -21.14 4.56
N TYR A 435 14.52 -21.65 3.95
CA TYR A 435 13.27 -20.87 3.80
C TYR A 435 12.64 -20.60 5.16
N LYS A 436 12.54 -21.64 6.01
CA LYS A 436 11.95 -21.52 7.35
C LYS A 436 12.82 -20.66 8.27
N GLU A 437 14.13 -20.79 8.20
CA GLU A 437 15.07 -19.97 8.98
C GLU A 437 14.95 -18.49 8.58
N LYS A 438 15.05 -18.17 7.29
CA LYS A 438 14.96 -16.78 6.80
C LYS A 438 13.60 -16.14 7.06
N ILE A 439 12.48 -16.85 6.88
CA ILE A 439 11.16 -16.27 7.17
C ILE A 439 10.95 -16.09 8.67
N THR A 440 11.57 -16.93 9.52
CA THR A 440 11.53 -16.77 10.98
C THR A 440 12.34 -15.56 11.41
N GLU A 441 13.53 -15.37 10.82
CA GLU A 441 14.34 -14.15 11.01
C GLU A 441 13.59 -12.90 10.57
N LEU A 442 12.99 -12.92 9.38
CA LEU A 442 12.19 -11.82 8.86
C LEU A 442 10.96 -11.53 9.74
N SER A 443 10.33 -12.58 10.28
CA SER A 443 9.22 -12.47 11.24
C SER A 443 9.66 -11.79 12.52
N ALA A 444 10.80 -12.21 13.09
CA ALA A 444 11.36 -11.61 14.29
C ALA A 444 11.65 -10.12 14.06
N LEU A 445 12.27 -9.77 12.93
CA LEU A 445 12.54 -8.38 12.56
C LEU A 445 11.26 -7.54 12.40
N HIS A 446 10.22 -8.10 11.76
CA HIS A 446 8.94 -7.39 11.58
C HIS A 446 8.22 -7.12 12.91
N ARG A 447 8.33 -8.06 13.85
CA ARG A 447 7.66 -8.01 15.16
C ARG A 447 8.46 -7.23 16.20
N ASP A 448 9.76 -7.03 15.99
CA ASP A 448 10.62 -6.25 16.88
C ASP A 448 10.45 -4.76 16.63
N ARG A 449 9.42 -4.19 17.26
CA ARG A 449 9.02 -2.79 17.12
C ARG A 449 8.49 -2.23 18.43
N PRO A 450 8.64 -0.91 18.66
CA PRO A 450 8.19 -0.30 19.91
C PRO A 450 6.67 -0.16 20.02
N ILE A 451 5.96 -0.06 18.90
CA ILE A 451 4.50 0.15 18.84
C ILE A 451 3.92 -0.75 17.75
N GLU A 452 2.81 -1.45 18.06
CA GLU A 452 2.12 -2.26 17.05
C GLU A 452 1.47 -1.39 15.97
N PRO A 453 1.35 -1.87 14.72
CA PRO A 453 0.93 -1.04 13.59
C PRO A 453 -0.48 -0.47 13.74
N LEU A 454 -1.39 -1.21 14.39
CA LEU A 454 -2.74 -0.74 14.67
C LEU A 454 -2.72 0.42 15.67
N ASP A 455 -2.02 0.26 16.79
CA ASP A 455 -1.86 1.32 17.80
C ASP A 455 -1.16 2.55 17.22
N LEU A 456 -0.16 2.35 16.36
CA LEU A 456 0.53 3.44 15.67
C LEU A 456 -0.41 4.19 14.72
N ALA A 457 -1.23 3.47 13.95
CA ALA A 457 -2.23 4.07 13.07
C ALA A 457 -3.29 4.86 13.84
N VAL A 458 -3.74 4.33 14.98
CA VAL A 458 -4.65 5.03 15.91
C VAL A 458 -3.99 6.30 16.42
N PHE A 459 -2.77 6.20 16.98
CA PHE A 459 -2.04 7.32 17.53
C PHE A 459 -1.94 8.48 16.54
N TRP A 460 -1.54 8.20 15.29
CA TRP A 460 -1.38 9.22 14.27
C TRP A 460 -2.71 9.80 13.79
N THR A 461 -3.78 8.99 13.76
CA THR A 461 -5.12 9.49 13.44
C THR A 461 -5.61 10.47 14.51
N GLU A 462 -5.47 10.09 15.79
CA GLU A 462 -5.80 10.96 16.91
C GLU A 462 -4.87 12.17 17.00
N PHE A 463 -3.58 12.03 16.66
CA PHE A 463 -2.63 13.13 16.62
C PHE A 463 -3.10 14.22 15.66
N VAL A 464 -3.45 13.84 14.42
CA VAL A 464 -3.96 14.78 13.41
C VAL A 464 -5.24 15.44 13.89
N MET A 465 -6.11 14.69 14.57
CA MET A 465 -7.35 15.18 15.16
C MET A 465 -7.10 16.23 16.27
N ARG A 466 -6.19 15.93 17.22
CA ARG A 466 -5.82 16.81 18.34
C ARG A 466 -5.14 18.10 17.88
N HIS A 467 -4.28 18.00 16.87
CA HIS A 467 -3.46 19.12 16.41
C HIS A 467 -4.00 19.83 15.16
N LYS A 468 -5.17 19.41 14.66
CA LYS A 468 -5.82 19.95 13.46
C LYS A 468 -4.88 19.94 12.23
N GLY A 469 -4.12 18.85 12.08
CA GLY A 469 -3.13 18.67 11.02
C GLY A 469 -1.74 18.29 11.54
N ALA A 470 -0.73 18.39 10.66
CA ALA A 470 0.66 18.02 10.97
C ALA A 470 1.67 18.89 10.20
N ALA A 471 1.44 20.21 10.13
CA ALA A 471 2.24 21.12 9.29
C ALA A 471 3.75 21.11 9.60
N HIS A 472 4.15 20.88 10.86
CA HIS A 472 5.55 20.79 11.28
C HIS A 472 6.30 19.57 10.71
N LEU A 473 5.59 18.57 10.18
CA LEU A 473 6.18 17.41 9.49
C LEU A 473 6.31 17.62 7.98
N ARG A 474 5.81 18.75 7.45
CA ARG A 474 5.84 19.08 6.03
C ARG A 474 7.21 19.64 5.65
N PRO A 475 7.88 19.08 4.63
CA PRO A 475 9.17 19.58 4.19
C PRO A 475 9.03 20.92 3.45
N ALA A 476 10.06 21.79 3.55
CA ALA A 476 10.11 23.06 2.81
C ALA A 476 10.07 22.88 1.28
N ALA A 477 10.35 21.66 0.78
CA ALA A 477 10.26 21.31 -0.63
C ALA A 477 8.90 21.63 -1.28
N HIS A 478 7.82 21.73 -0.51
CA HIS A 478 6.51 22.13 -1.03
C HIS A 478 6.41 23.61 -1.39
N GLU A 479 7.32 24.45 -0.90
CA GLU A 479 7.33 25.91 -1.11
C GLU A 479 8.40 26.35 -2.12
N LEU A 480 9.26 25.43 -2.55
CA LEU A 480 10.33 25.70 -3.50
C LEU A 480 9.86 25.51 -4.94
N ASN A 481 10.27 26.42 -5.83
CA ASN A 481 10.13 26.18 -7.27
C ASN A 481 11.21 25.18 -7.77
N TRP A 482 11.07 24.72 -9.01
CA TRP A 482 11.96 23.71 -9.60
C TRP A 482 13.44 24.13 -9.63
N ILE A 483 13.73 25.42 -9.84
CA ILE A 483 15.10 25.95 -9.88
C ILE A 483 15.72 25.87 -8.48
N GLN A 484 15.00 26.33 -7.46
CA GLN A 484 15.46 26.31 -6.07
C GLN A 484 15.59 24.88 -5.53
N TYR A 485 14.61 24.02 -5.79
CA TYR A 485 14.59 22.63 -5.32
C TYR A 485 15.81 21.83 -5.83
N HIS A 486 16.24 22.08 -7.06
CA HIS A 486 17.43 21.45 -7.65
C HIS A 486 18.71 22.30 -7.53
N SER A 487 18.65 23.42 -6.80
CA SER A 487 19.77 24.35 -6.60
C SER A 487 20.44 24.81 -7.89
N LEU A 488 19.66 24.95 -8.97
CA LEU A 488 20.19 25.32 -10.29
C LEU A 488 20.64 26.78 -10.34
N ASP A 489 20.01 27.64 -9.53
CA ASP A 489 20.44 29.01 -9.26
C ASP A 489 21.83 29.05 -8.61
N VAL A 490 22.06 28.22 -7.58
CA VAL A 490 23.36 28.10 -6.91
C VAL A 490 24.42 27.52 -7.85
N ILE A 491 24.11 26.43 -8.56
CA ILE A 491 25.03 25.83 -9.54
C ILE A 491 25.39 26.86 -10.64
N GLY A 492 24.40 27.58 -11.15
CA GLY A 492 24.60 28.63 -12.14
C GLY A 492 25.51 29.75 -11.62
N PHE A 493 25.29 30.21 -10.38
CA PHE A 493 26.14 31.22 -9.74
C PHE A 493 27.59 30.76 -9.57
N LEU A 494 27.81 29.52 -9.12
CA LEU A 494 29.16 28.96 -8.95
C LEU A 494 29.87 28.77 -10.29
N LEU A 495 29.17 28.31 -11.33
CA LEU A 495 29.71 28.19 -12.68
C LEU A 495 30.10 29.56 -13.26
N LEU A 496 29.30 30.59 -13.01
CA LEU A 496 29.61 31.96 -13.42
C LEU A 496 30.93 32.43 -12.78
N ILE A 497 31.10 32.25 -11.46
CA ILE A 497 32.35 32.58 -10.77
C ILE A 497 33.53 31.84 -11.40
N LEU A 498 33.40 30.53 -11.62
CA LEU A 498 34.46 29.70 -12.21
C LEU A 498 34.86 30.21 -13.61
N VAL A 499 33.88 30.49 -14.47
CA VAL A 499 34.12 31.02 -15.81
C VAL A 499 34.79 32.39 -15.74
N THR A 500 34.37 33.27 -14.83
CA THR A 500 35.00 34.58 -14.62
C THR A 500 36.45 34.45 -14.18
N VAL A 501 36.76 33.56 -13.21
CA VAL A 501 38.13 33.33 -12.74
C VAL A 501 39.02 32.78 -13.86
N ILE A 502 38.54 31.80 -14.62
CA ILE A 502 39.27 31.25 -15.78
C ILE A 502 39.50 32.35 -16.81
N PHE A 503 38.47 33.13 -17.16
CA PHE A 503 38.57 34.21 -18.12
C PHE A 503 39.59 35.27 -17.69
N VAL A 504 39.54 35.75 -16.44
CA VAL A 504 40.48 36.72 -15.89
C VAL A 504 41.90 36.15 -15.88
N THR A 505 42.08 34.89 -15.46
CA THR A 505 43.39 34.23 -15.45
C THR A 505 43.97 34.13 -16.85
N VAL A 506 43.18 33.67 -17.83
CA VAL A 506 43.61 33.57 -19.23
C VAL A 506 43.96 34.95 -19.79
N LYS A 507 43.14 35.98 -19.56
CA LYS A 507 43.42 37.34 -20.03
C LYS A 507 44.66 37.94 -19.37
N SER A 508 44.86 37.72 -18.07
CA SER A 508 46.05 38.14 -17.34
C SER A 508 47.29 37.43 -17.86
N CYS A 509 47.26 36.11 -18.04
CA CYS A 509 48.35 35.34 -18.65
C CYS A 509 48.64 35.84 -20.07
N MET A 510 47.64 35.99 -20.94
CA MET A 510 47.81 36.52 -22.30
C MET A 510 48.39 37.94 -22.30
N PHE A 511 47.97 38.79 -21.36
CA PHE A 511 48.52 40.13 -21.20
C PHE A 511 49.99 40.09 -20.77
N CYS A 512 50.33 39.27 -19.78
CA CYS A 512 51.71 39.03 -19.34
C CYS A 512 52.56 38.48 -20.48
N PHE A 513 52.10 37.46 -21.22
CA PHE A 513 52.79 36.93 -22.41
C PHE A 513 52.98 38.01 -23.48
N ARG A 514 51.97 38.83 -23.76
CA ARG A 514 52.10 39.96 -24.72
C ARG A 514 53.08 41.03 -24.25
N LYS A 515 53.22 41.27 -22.94
CA LYS A 515 54.22 42.22 -22.42
C LYS A 515 55.63 41.63 -22.36
N CYS A 516 55.78 40.37 -21.97
CA CYS A 516 57.08 39.70 -21.85
C CYS A 516 57.67 39.25 -23.20
N PHE A 517 56.83 38.93 -24.20
CA PHE A 517 57.26 38.50 -25.54
C PHE A 517 56.99 39.52 -26.65
N LYS A 518 56.79 40.81 -26.31
CA LYS A 518 56.89 41.88 -27.30
C LYS A 518 58.31 41.88 -27.86
N LYS A 519 58.49 41.33 -29.08
CA LYS A 519 59.71 41.47 -29.87
C LYS A 519 60.12 42.95 -29.86
N THR A 520 61.25 43.27 -29.26
CA THR A 520 61.96 44.53 -29.46
C THR A 520 62.23 44.63 -30.97
N GLN A 521 61.40 45.35 -31.72
CA GLN A 521 61.81 45.78 -33.06
C GLN A 521 63.05 46.67 -32.86
N LYS A 522 64.22 46.16 -33.22
CA LYS A 522 65.46 46.95 -33.31
C LYS A 522 65.14 48.17 -34.19
N LYS A 523 65.15 49.38 -33.61
CA LYS A 523 65.30 50.61 -34.40
C LYS A 523 66.61 50.48 -35.18
N LYS A 524 66.55 50.48 -36.52
CA LYS A 524 67.72 50.79 -37.34
C LYS A 524 68.12 52.23 -36.99
N LYS A 525 69.34 52.41 -36.46
CA LYS A 525 70.03 53.70 -36.46
C LYS A 525 70.47 53.98 -37.90
N GLU A 526 70.46 55.27 -38.26
CA GLU A 526 70.87 55.85 -39.55
C GLU A 526 72.18 55.28 -40.09
#